data_AF-A0A292S164-F1
#
_entry.id   AF-A0A292S164-F1
#
_cell.length_a   1.000
_cell.length_b   1.000
_cell.length_c   1.000
_cell.angle_alpha   90.00
_cell.angle_beta   90.00
_cell.angle_gamma   90.00
#
_symmetry.space_group_name_H-M   'P 1'
#
loop_
_entity.id
_entity.type
_entity.pdbx_description
1 polymer ?
#
loop_
_entity_poly.entity_id
_entity_poly.type
_entity_poly.pdbx_seq_one_letter_code
_entity_poly.pdbx_strand_id
1 'polypeptide(L)'
;MKITKIQLAENKYFYQKKQNNKTNTTQTIPMQMNAYQDFRINFRGRTPENFYAQEFNVRHMPERMKEYLNQDYETRKHIPPQQIMSESFKYLEAADNFSDVKSIYPEFSNLHEANLKGRTGILADIKLSRELSDTPLFKDGSDHLGMYLLKKIYLEGKTIKEINKDFYEKDLNPEYRGAITQPITYGTTSAYGIQYPKTDFWNSFIATRDEYKKFFVDLPKQSKAELKQELIKKHHPEKSEPEKKYSRKYALKKYQKQLLKD
;
A
#
# COMPACT_ATOMS: atom_id res chain seq x y z
N MET A 1 43.45 29.22 5.66
CA MET A 1 42.51 28.26 6.26
C MET A 1 42.98 26.85 5.94
N LYS A 2 43.23 26.02 6.97
CA LYS A 2 43.48 24.58 6.83
C LYS A 2 42.48 23.85 7.72
N ILE A 3 41.74 22.91 7.13
CA ILE A 3 40.72 22.11 7.82
C ILE A 3 41.46 20.95 8.51
N THR A 4 41.41 20.92 9.84
CA THR A 4 41.90 19.81 10.66
C THR A 4 40.90 18.65 10.62
N LYS A 5 41.38 17.45 10.29
CA LYS A 5 40.59 16.21 10.30
C LYS A 5 40.21 15.86 11.74
N ILE A 6 38.93 15.57 11.98
CA ILE A 6 38.43 15.03 13.24
C ILE A 6 38.90 13.56 13.33
N GLN A 7 39.76 13.25 14.30
CA GLN A 7 40.07 11.86 14.68
C GLN A 7 38.93 11.33 15.56
N LEU A 8 38.30 10.23 15.16
CA LEU A 8 37.43 9.47 16.06
C LEU A 8 38.31 8.84 17.15
N ALA A 9 38.02 9.15 18.41
CA ALA A 9 38.64 8.52 19.55
C ALA A 9 38.12 7.08 19.70
N GLU A 10 39.03 6.11 19.72
CA GLU A 10 38.72 4.74 20.17
C GLU A 10 38.59 4.74 21.70
N ASN A 11 37.38 4.50 22.20
CA ASN A 11 37.16 4.27 23.63
C ASN A 11 37.74 2.90 24.02
N LYS A 12 38.97 2.88 24.53
CA LYS A 12 39.59 1.71 25.15
C LYS A 12 39.16 1.62 26.62
N TYR A 13 38.26 0.69 26.93
CA TYR A 13 37.97 0.33 28.31
C TYR A 13 39.03 -0.63 28.83
N PHE A 14 39.79 -0.21 29.85
CA PHE A 14 40.78 -1.02 30.52
C PHE A 14 40.12 -1.83 31.65
N TYR A 15 40.09 -3.15 31.52
CA TYR A 15 39.89 -4.04 32.67
C TYR A 15 41.25 -4.36 33.28
N GLN A 16 41.52 -3.83 34.47
CA GLN A 16 42.65 -4.28 35.29
C GLN A 16 42.31 -5.64 35.91
N LYS A 17 43.04 -6.68 35.53
CA LYS A 17 43.15 -7.90 36.33
C LYS A 17 44.56 -7.98 36.93
N LYS A 18 44.60 -8.18 38.24
CA LYS A 18 45.82 -8.38 39.05
C LYS A 18 46.69 -9.49 38.46
N GLN A 19 47.99 -9.23 38.46
CA GLN A 19 49.07 -10.08 37.94
C GLN A 19 49.24 -11.38 38.72
N ASN A 20 49.59 -12.46 38.01
CA ASN A 20 50.69 -13.32 38.44
C ASN A 20 51.41 -13.92 37.22
N ASN A 21 52.75 -13.89 37.30
CA ASN A 21 53.72 -14.12 36.22
C ASN A 21 53.79 -15.60 35.76
N LYS A 22 53.89 -15.83 34.43
CA LYS A 22 55.10 -16.34 33.74
C LYS A 22 54.82 -16.72 32.26
N THR A 23 55.74 -16.25 31.41
CA THR A 23 56.12 -16.70 30.05
C THR A 23 55.07 -16.67 28.92
N ASN A 24 55.26 -15.69 28.02
CA ASN A 24 54.55 -15.49 26.77
C ASN A 24 54.88 -16.57 25.74
N THR A 25 53.88 -17.32 25.30
CA THR A 25 53.83 -17.87 23.94
C THR A 25 52.47 -17.53 23.38
N THR A 26 52.40 -16.56 22.47
CA THR A 26 51.15 -16.11 21.86
C THR A 26 50.73 -17.13 20.80
N GLN A 27 50.05 -18.19 21.21
CA GLN A 27 49.19 -18.94 20.29
C GLN A 27 47.83 -18.25 20.29
N THR A 28 47.45 -17.65 19.17
CA THR A 28 46.09 -17.19 18.94
C THR A 28 45.19 -18.42 18.79
N ILE A 29 44.79 -19.00 19.91
CA ILE A 29 43.64 -19.88 19.97
C ILE A 29 42.42 -18.97 19.75
N PRO A 30 41.58 -19.19 18.73
CA PRO A 30 40.35 -18.44 18.57
C PRO A 30 39.49 -18.71 19.80
N MET A 31 39.46 -17.75 20.71
CA MET A 31 38.59 -17.76 21.87
C MET A 31 37.17 -17.70 21.33
N GLN A 32 36.46 -18.83 21.35
CA GLN A 32 35.00 -18.83 21.23
C GLN A 32 34.48 -17.99 22.39
N MET A 33 34.22 -16.71 22.12
CA MET A 33 33.41 -15.91 23.00
C MET A 33 32.03 -16.55 22.99
N ASN A 34 31.73 -17.30 24.04
CA ASN A 34 30.37 -17.64 24.42
C ASN A 34 29.67 -16.33 24.85
N ALA A 35 29.40 -15.46 23.87
CA ALA A 35 28.40 -14.43 24.02
C ALA A 35 27.07 -15.15 24.19
N TYR A 36 26.31 -14.75 25.22
CA TYR A 36 24.94 -15.21 25.45
C TYR A 36 24.18 -15.20 24.11
N GLN A 37 23.84 -16.38 23.61
CA GLN A 37 22.89 -16.54 22.50
C GLN A 37 21.47 -16.43 23.07
N ASP A 38 21.12 -15.25 23.55
CA ASP A 38 19.72 -14.95 23.84
C ASP A 38 19.00 -14.71 22.51
N PHE A 39 18.42 -15.79 21.99
CA PHE A 39 17.61 -15.87 20.78
C PHE A 39 18.37 -15.57 19.49
N ARG A 40 18.13 -16.34 18.42
CA ARG A 40 18.64 -16.10 17.07
C ARG A 40 18.00 -14.86 16.44
N ILE A 41 18.13 -13.69 17.07
CA ILE A 41 17.61 -12.42 16.57
C ILE A 41 18.70 -11.82 15.69
N ASN A 42 18.62 -12.08 14.39
CA ASN A 42 19.34 -11.28 13.42
C ASN A 42 18.78 -9.85 13.47
N PHE A 43 19.58 -8.87 13.88
CA PHE A 43 19.29 -7.43 13.71
C PHE A 43 19.38 -6.97 12.24
N ARG A 44 19.06 -7.88 11.30
CA ARG A 44 18.85 -7.52 9.89
C ARG A 44 17.46 -6.92 9.80
N GLY A 45 17.34 -5.73 9.20
CA GLY A 45 16.07 -5.00 9.13
C GLY A 45 14.94 -5.89 8.63
N ARG A 46 13.73 -5.69 9.19
CA ARG A 46 12.53 -6.46 8.83
C ARG A 46 12.33 -6.42 7.30
N THR A 47 12.01 -7.57 6.69
CA THR A 47 11.64 -7.68 5.29
C THR A 47 10.12 -7.85 5.15
N PRO A 48 9.51 -7.56 3.99
CA PRO A 48 8.10 -7.85 3.75
C PRO A 48 7.76 -9.33 3.99
N GLU A 49 8.67 -10.25 3.66
CA GLU A 49 8.49 -11.69 3.95
C GLU A 49 8.22 -11.96 5.43
N ASN A 50 8.92 -11.27 6.34
CA ASN A 50 8.70 -11.44 7.78
C ASN A 50 7.29 -11.00 8.19
N PHE A 51 6.71 -10.03 7.49
CA PHE A 51 5.33 -9.61 7.72
C PHE A 51 4.34 -10.72 7.34
N TYR A 52 4.54 -11.39 6.21
CA TYR A 52 3.67 -12.47 5.72
C TYR A 52 3.93 -13.83 6.38
N ALA A 53 5.13 -14.06 6.91
CA ALA A 53 5.43 -15.26 7.69
C ALA A 53 4.67 -15.31 9.02
N GLN A 54 4.19 -14.17 9.51
CA GLN A 54 3.37 -14.09 10.72
C GLN A 54 1.93 -14.47 10.43
N GLU A 55 1.51 -15.65 10.88
CA GLU A 55 0.13 -16.15 10.72
C GLU A 55 -0.91 -15.13 11.20
N PHE A 56 -0.62 -14.43 12.29
CA PHE A 56 -1.48 -13.36 12.81
C PHE A 56 -1.78 -12.26 11.78
N ASN A 57 -0.78 -11.83 11.01
CA ASN A 57 -0.98 -10.81 9.97
C ASN A 57 -1.78 -11.39 8.79
N VAL A 58 -1.41 -12.59 8.32
CA VAL A 58 -2.05 -13.23 7.17
C VAL A 58 -3.52 -13.57 7.47
N ARG A 59 -3.83 -14.02 8.68
CA ARG A 59 -5.20 -14.37 9.10
C ARG A 59 -6.12 -13.15 9.13
N HIS A 60 -5.62 -12.00 9.60
CA HIS A 60 -6.43 -10.79 9.79
C HIS A 60 -6.34 -9.79 8.62
N MET A 61 -5.51 -10.06 7.62
CA MET A 61 -5.44 -9.30 6.38
C MET A 61 -6.81 -9.26 5.65
N PRO A 62 -7.15 -8.17 4.95
CA PRO A 62 -8.31 -8.16 4.04
C PRO A 62 -8.27 -9.33 3.04
N GLU A 63 -9.40 -9.99 2.82
CA GLU A 63 -9.45 -11.19 1.94
C GLU A 63 -8.92 -10.91 0.54
N ARG A 64 -9.25 -9.74 -0.02
CA ARG A 64 -8.76 -9.33 -1.35
C ARG A 64 -7.23 -9.26 -1.44
N MET A 65 -6.59 -8.83 -0.35
CA MET A 65 -5.13 -8.83 -0.27
C MET A 65 -4.56 -10.24 -0.16
N LYS A 66 -5.24 -11.15 0.54
CA LYS A 66 -4.83 -12.57 0.58
C LYS A 66 -4.95 -13.22 -0.79
N GLU A 67 -6.05 -12.98 -1.50
CA GLU A 67 -6.25 -13.46 -2.87
C GLU A 67 -5.13 -12.96 -3.79
N TYR A 68 -4.85 -11.66 -3.75
CA TYR A 68 -3.77 -11.08 -4.54
C TYR A 68 -2.41 -11.67 -4.13
N LEU A 69 -2.09 -11.73 -2.85
CA LEU A 69 -0.82 -12.29 -2.38
C LEU A 69 -0.65 -13.75 -2.85
N ASN A 70 -1.69 -14.58 -2.75
CA ASN A 70 -1.63 -16.01 -3.03
C ASN A 70 -1.62 -16.39 -4.51
N GLN A 71 -2.06 -15.50 -5.41
CA GLN A 71 -1.97 -15.73 -6.87
C GLN A 71 -0.54 -15.96 -7.35
N ASP A 72 0.45 -15.34 -6.69
CA ASP A 72 1.87 -15.51 -6.99
C ASP A 72 2.68 -15.27 -5.70
N TYR A 73 2.46 -16.16 -4.72
CA TYR A 73 2.99 -15.99 -3.36
C TYR A 73 4.52 -15.89 -3.33
N GLU A 74 5.20 -16.74 -4.10
CA GLU A 74 6.67 -16.78 -4.11
C GLU A 74 7.30 -15.46 -4.56
N THR A 75 6.65 -14.74 -5.48
CA THR A 75 7.11 -13.43 -5.91
C THR A 75 6.57 -12.33 -4.99
N ARG A 76 5.28 -12.37 -4.67
CA ARG A 76 4.56 -11.27 -3.98
C ARG A 76 4.88 -11.19 -2.49
N LYS A 77 5.38 -12.25 -1.84
CA LYS A 77 5.87 -12.20 -0.45
C LYS A 77 7.03 -11.22 -0.24
N HIS A 78 7.74 -10.86 -1.30
CA HIS A 78 8.83 -9.89 -1.27
C HIS A 78 8.33 -8.44 -1.42
N ILE A 79 7.06 -8.22 -1.74
CA ILE A 79 6.46 -6.90 -1.95
C ILE A 79 5.93 -6.33 -0.62
N PRO A 80 6.16 -5.05 -0.31
CA PRO A 80 5.62 -4.41 0.88
C PRO A 80 4.10 -4.55 1.03
N PRO A 81 3.57 -4.73 2.25
CA PRO A 81 2.14 -4.86 2.48
C PRO A 81 1.35 -3.63 2.05
N GLN A 82 1.93 -2.43 2.09
CA GLN A 82 1.32 -1.22 1.55
C GLN A 82 1.10 -1.31 0.03
N GLN A 83 2.10 -1.83 -0.70
CA GLN A 83 1.98 -2.01 -2.14
C GLN A 83 1.03 -3.16 -2.48
N ILE A 84 1.05 -4.27 -1.73
CA ILE A 84 0.03 -5.33 -1.88
C ILE A 84 -1.38 -4.77 -1.66
N MET A 85 -1.58 -3.92 -0.65
CA MET A 85 -2.87 -3.27 -0.39
C MET A 85 -3.30 -2.41 -1.57
N SER A 86 -2.43 -1.50 -2.03
CA SER A 86 -2.69 -0.62 -3.18
C SER A 86 -3.07 -1.43 -4.43
N GLU A 87 -2.31 -2.48 -4.76
CA GLU A 87 -2.57 -3.31 -5.94
C GLU A 87 -3.86 -4.12 -5.83
N SER A 88 -4.17 -4.62 -4.63
CA SER A 88 -5.41 -5.36 -4.38
C SER A 88 -6.65 -4.48 -4.61
N PHE A 89 -6.54 -3.20 -4.30
CA PHE A 89 -7.62 -2.22 -4.38
C PHE A 89 -7.48 -1.22 -5.55
N LYS A 90 -6.57 -1.45 -6.51
CA LYS A 90 -6.24 -0.50 -7.59
C LYS A 90 -7.45 -0.02 -8.41
N TYR A 91 -8.47 -0.85 -8.56
CA TYR A 91 -9.67 -0.49 -9.31
C TYR A 91 -10.56 0.55 -8.60
N LEU A 92 -10.26 0.91 -7.34
CA LEU A 92 -10.85 2.08 -6.70
C LEU A 92 -10.54 3.38 -7.48
N GLU A 93 -9.42 3.44 -8.22
CA GLU A 93 -9.14 4.57 -9.11
C GLU A 93 -10.10 4.66 -10.29
N ALA A 94 -10.59 3.50 -10.77
CA ALA A 94 -11.54 3.39 -11.87
C ALA A 94 -12.99 3.65 -11.45
N ALA A 95 -13.33 3.47 -10.18
CA ALA A 95 -14.67 3.70 -9.64
C ALA A 95 -14.99 5.20 -9.55
N ASP A 96 -16.18 5.57 -10.03
CA ASP A 96 -16.67 6.96 -9.98
C ASP A 96 -17.51 7.20 -8.72
N ASN A 97 -18.21 6.18 -8.22
CA ASN A 97 -19.11 6.27 -7.06
C ASN A 97 -19.14 4.98 -6.23
N PHE A 98 -19.82 4.99 -5.08
CA PHE A 98 -19.93 3.81 -4.22
C PHE A 98 -20.68 2.62 -4.82
N SER A 99 -21.61 2.84 -5.76
CA SER A 99 -22.27 1.73 -6.47
C SER A 99 -21.26 0.97 -7.33
N ASP A 100 -20.38 1.69 -8.04
CA ASP A 100 -19.29 1.06 -8.81
C ASP A 100 -18.36 0.29 -7.89
N VAL A 101 -17.97 0.89 -6.74
CA VAL A 101 -17.10 0.24 -5.76
C VAL A 101 -17.71 -1.09 -5.30
N LYS A 102 -18.99 -1.11 -4.93
CA LYS A 102 -19.67 -2.34 -4.50
C LYS A 102 -19.71 -3.40 -5.59
N SER A 103 -19.86 -2.98 -6.85
CA SER A 103 -19.84 -3.91 -7.99
C SER A 103 -18.47 -4.53 -8.20
N ILE A 104 -17.39 -3.78 -7.96
CA ILE A 104 -16.01 -4.23 -8.17
C ILE A 104 -15.51 -5.04 -6.96
N TYR A 105 -15.91 -4.62 -5.76
CA TYR A 105 -15.44 -5.09 -4.46
C TYR A 105 -16.66 -5.36 -3.55
N PRO A 106 -17.25 -6.57 -3.62
CA PRO A 106 -18.43 -6.94 -2.84
C PRO A 106 -18.24 -6.82 -1.31
N GLU A 107 -17.01 -6.90 -0.82
CA GLU A 107 -16.67 -6.70 0.60
C GLU A 107 -17.03 -5.30 1.13
N PHE A 108 -17.23 -4.33 0.24
CA PHE A 108 -17.68 -2.98 0.56
C PHE A 108 -19.20 -2.77 0.47
N SER A 109 -19.98 -3.85 0.64
CA SER A 109 -21.46 -3.83 0.57
C SER A 109 -22.13 -2.75 1.43
N ASN A 110 -21.51 -2.40 2.55
CA ASN A 110 -22.02 -1.44 3.53
C ASN A 110 -21.79 0.03 3.16
N LEU A 111 -21.06 0.34 2.09
CA LEU A 111 -20.81 1.74 1.70
C LEU A 111 -22.11 2.49 1.40
N HIS A 112 -22.23 3.73 1.83
CA HIS A 112 -23.39 4.56 1.54
C HIS A 112 -23.02 6.03 1.66
N GLU A 113 -23.80 6.90 1.01
CA GLU A 113 -23.65 8.33 1.23
C GLU A 113 -24.04 8.70 2.67
N ALA A 114 -23.25 9.57 3.29
CA ALA A 114 -23.52 10.01 4.65
C ALA A 114 -24.81 10.83 4.70
N ASN A 115 -25.78 10.40 5.52
CA ASN A 115 -26.91 11.26 5.84
C ASN A 115 -26.42 12.48 6.62
N LEU A 116 -26.52 13.67 6.02
CA LEU A 116 -26.04 14.94 6.58
C LEU A 116 -27.05 15.61 7.54
N LYS A 117 -28.27 15.07 7.67
CA LYS A 117 -29.30 15.66 8.54
C LYS A 117 -28.92 15.49 10.02
N GLY A 118 -28.79 16.61 10.73
CA GLY A 118 -28.49 16.62 12.17
C GLY A 118 -27.08 16.16 12.54
N ARG A 119 -26.17 16.03 11.56
CA ARG A 119 -24.77 15.67 11.82
C ARG A 119 -24.02 16.88 12.37
N THR A 120 -23.00 16.57 13.16
CA THR A 120 -22.05 17.53 13.73
C THR A 120 -20.64 17.27 13.20
N GLY A 121 -19.69 18.15 13.50
CA GLY A 121 -18.30 18.02 13.09
C GLY A 121 -18.09 18.31 11.60
N ILE A 122 -17.09 17.68 11.00
CA ILE A 122 -16.64 18.01 9.63
C ILE A 122 -17.74 17.88 8.56
N LEU A 123 -18.69 16.95 8.74
CA LEU A 123 -19.78 16.77 7.78
C LEU A 123 -20.75 17.97 7.80
N ALA A 124 -20.91 18.63 8.94
CA ALA A 124 -21.69 19.86 9.06
C ALA A 124 -20.95 21.03 8.41
N ASP A 125 -19.65 21.18 8.71
CA ASP A 125 -18.81 22.22 8.11
C ASP A 125 -18.81 22.13 6.58
N ILE A 126 -18.64 20.92 6.03
CA ILE A 126 -18.66 20.68 4.58
C ILE A 126 -20.03 21.03 4.01
N LYS A 127 -21.11 20.56 4.63
CA LYS A 127 -22.46 20.85 4.16
C LYS A 127 -22.71 22.36 4.08
N LEU A 128 -22.42 23.08 5.16
CA LEU A 128 -22.61 24.53 5.23
C LEU A 128 -21.74 25.26 4.21
N SER A 129 -20.46 24.89 4.11
CA SER A 129 -19.53 25.51 3.18
C SER A 129 -19.94 25.31 1.71
N ARG A 130 -20.53 24.14 1.40
CA ARG A 130 -21.03 23.80 0.07
C ARG A 130 -22.36 24.45 -0.28
N GLU A 131 -23.19 24.79 0.71
CA GLU A 131 -24.38 25.61 0.49
C GLU A 131 -24.02 27.06 0.13
N LEU A 132 -22.80 27.50 0.46
CA LEU A 132 -22.31 28.86 0.24
C LEU A 132 -21.42 29.01 -1.00
N SER A 133 -20.96 27.92 -1.61
CA SER A 133 -20.02 27.93 -2.73
C SER A 133 -20.18 26.70 -3.62
N ASP A 134 -20.16 26.93 -4.94
CA ASP A 134 -20.19 25.90 -5.99
C ASP A 134 -18.80 25.33 -6.31
N THR A 135 -17.74 25.84 -5.67
CA THR A 135 -16.37 25.39 -5.92
C THR A 135 -16.16 23.95 -5.48
N PRO A 136 -15.44 23.09 -6.23
CA PRO A 136 -15.19 21.72 -5.79
C PRO A 136 -14.49 21.62 -4.42
N LEU A 137 -14.88 20.63 -3.60
CA LEU A 137 -14.35 20.43 -2.24
C LEU A 137 -12.84 20.18 -2.26
N PHE A 138 -12.38 19.40 -3.24
CA PHE A 138 -10.99 19.04 -3.41
C PHE A 138 -10.35 19.78 -4.59
N LYS A 139 -9.03 19.97 -4.52
CA LYS A 139 -8.24 20.63 -5.58
C LYS A 139 -8.24 19.88 -6.91
N ASP A 140 -8.55 18.58 -6.90
CA ASP A 140 -8.63 17.75 -8.10
C ASP A 140 -9.97 17.92 -8.85
N GLY A 141 -10.87 18.77 -8.35
CA GLY A 141 -12.18 19.03 -8.92
C GLY A 141 -13.27 18.06 -8.45
N SER A 142 -12.97 17.17 -7.50
CA SER A 142 -13.96 16.24 -6.94
C SER A 142 -14.63 16.77 -5.67
N ASP A 143 -15.81 16.21 -5.39
CA ASP A 143 -16.62 16.56 -4.21
C ASP A 143 -16.86 15.38 -3.25
N HIS A 144 -16.48 14.17 -3.65
CA HIS A 144 -16.87 12.95 -2.97
C HIS A 144 -15.95 12.64 -1.78
N LEU A 145 -16.22 13.24 -0.62
CA LEU A 145 -15.45 12.97 0.62
C LEU A 145 -15.40 11.47 0.94
N GLY A 146 -16.52 10.75 0.78
CA GLY A 146 -16.56 9.30 1.02
C GLY A 146 -15.57 8.52 0.14
N MET A 147 -15.53 8.80 -1.17
CA MET A 147 -14.58 8.17 -2.09
C MET A 147 -13.13 8.58 -1.79
N TYR A 148 -12.89 9.85 -1.43
CA TYR A 148 -11.60 10.33 -0.99
C TYR A 148 -11.09 9.53 0.23
N LEU A 149 -11.92 9.38 1.26
CA LEU A 149 -11.56 8.63 2.47
C LEU A 149 -11.25 7.17 2.14
N LEU A 150 -12.08 6.53 1.32
CA LEU A 150 -11.88 5.15 0.92
C LEU A 150 -10.54 4.95 0.19
N LYS A 151 -10.22 5.83 -0.78
CA LYS A 151 -8.95 5.80 -1.52
C LYS A 151 -7.76 6.03 -0.61
N LYS A 152 -7.82 7.02 0.29
CA LYS A 152 -6.71 7.27 1.24
C LYS A 152 -6.45 6.08 2.16
N ILE A 153 -7.49 5.35 2.57
CA ILE A 153 -7.34 4.18 3.44
C ILE A 153 -6.81 2.98 2.65
N TYR A 154 -7.42 2.65 1.51
CA TYR A 154 -7.19 1.38 0.82
C TYR A 154 -6.18 1.42 -0.33
N LEU A 155 -5.93 2.58 -0.94
CA LEU A 155 -4.84 2.73 -1.90
C LEU A 155 -3.56 3.21 -1.23
N GLU A 156 -3.68 4.23 -0.36
CA GLU A 156 -2.50 4.84 0.25
C GLU A 156 -2.14 4.22 1.62
N GLY A 157 -3.03 3.46 2.24
CA GLY A 157 -2.79 2.84 3.54
C GLY A 157 -2.73 3.84 4.69
N LYS A 158 -3.44 4.97 4.62
CA LYS A 158 -3.31 6.07 5.59
C LYS A 158 -4.22 5.97 6.81
N THR A 159 -3.68 6.42 7.94
CA THR A 159 -4.42 6.59 9.19
C THR A 159 -5.24 7.88 9.18
N ILE A 160 -6.26 8.00 10.04
CA ILE A 160 -7.04 9.24 10.19
C ILE A 160 -6.16 10.46 10.45
N LYS A 161 -5.07 10.32 11.22
CA LYS A 161 -4.13 11.42 11.50
C LYS A 161 -3.45 11.91 10.22
N GLU A 162 -3.02 10.99 9.37
CA GLU A 162 -2.38 11.31 8.09
C GLU A 162 -3.38 11.86 7.09
N ILE A 163 -4.59 11.30 7.05
CA ILE A 163 -5.68 11.77 6.20
C ILE A 163 -6.03 13.22 6.55
N ASN A 164 -6.15 13.57 7.84
CA ASN A 164 -6.37 14.95 8.26
C ASN A 164 -5.24 15.87 7.78
N LYS A 165 -3.98 15.44 7.94
CA LYS A 165 -2.83 16.23 7.47
C LYS A 165 -2.93 16.51 5.97
N ASP A 166 -3.11 15.48 5.15
CA ASP A 166 -3.21 15.65 3.70
C ASP A 166 -4.46 16.45 3.31
N PHE A 167 -5.58 16.23 3.99
CA PHE A 167 -6.83 16.95 3.76
C PHE A 167 -6.60 18.47 3.86
N TYR A 168 -6.08 18.98 4.98
CA TYR A 168 -5.93 20.44 5.14
C TYR A 168 -4.73 21.03 4.40
N GLU A 169 -3.61 20.31 4.31
CA GLU A 169 -2.39 20.84 3.72
C GLU A 169 -2.41 20.77 2.19
N LYS A 170 -2.88 19.64 1.63
CA LYS A 170 -2.66 19.29 0.23
C LYS A 170 -3.94 19.20 -0.59
N ASP A 171 -4.99 18.60 -0.06
CA ASP A 171 -6.08 18.10 -0.89
C ASP A 171 -7.33 19.00 -0.87
N LEU A 172 -7.63 19.68 0.25
CA LEU A 172 -8.75 20.61 0.38
C LEU A 172 -8.55 21.86 -0.47
N ASN A 173 -9.62 22.27 -1.15
CA ASN A 173 -9.63 23.50 -1.93
C ASN A 173 -9.33 24.72 -1.03
N PRO A 174 -8.41 25.63 -1.42
CA PRO A 174 -8.06 26.80 -0.61
C PRO A 174 -9.25 27.67 -0.16
N GLU A 175 -10.33 27.71 -0.94
CA GLU A 175 -11.54 28.49 -0.61
C GLU A 175 -12.21 28.04 0.70
N TYR A 176 -12.09 26.75 1.03
CA TYR A 176 -12.70 26.18 2.23
C TYR A 176 -11.79 26.23 3.46
N ARG A 177 -10.57 26.76 3.33
CA ARG A 177 -9.65 26.91 4.46
C ARG A 177 -10.22 27.92 5.45
N GLY A 178 -10.38 27.49 6.70
CA GLY A 178 -10.96 28.31 7.76
C GLY A 178 -12.48 28.22 7.85
N ALA A 179 -13.18 27.79 6.80
CA ALA A 179 -14.59 27.42 6.85
C ALA A 179 -14.76 25.98 7.36
N ILE A 180 -13.96 25.05 6.84
CA ILE A 180 -13.89 23.68 7.34
C ILE A 180 -12.75 23.58 8.34
N THR A 181 -13.09 23.32 9.61
CA THR A 181 -12.13 23.34 10.73
C THR A 181 -12.17 22.06 11.54
N GLN A 182 -13.31 21.38 11.56
CA GLN A 182 -13.49 20.17 12.35
C GLN A 182 -12.76 18.98 11.70
N PRO A 183 -12.04 18.15 12.46
CA PRO A 183 -11.25 17.07 11.91
C PRO A 183 -12.11 15.90 11.40
N ILE A 184 -11.55 15.15 10.45
CA ILE A 184 -12.03 13.82 10.06
C ILE A 184 -11.80 12.87 11.24
N THR A 185 -12.83 12.13 11.63
CA THR A 185 -12.76 11.13 12.71
C THR A 185 -13.18 9.74 12.21
N TYR A 186 -13.05 8.72 13.06
CA TYR A 186 -13.65 7.42 12.79
C TYR A 186 -15.19 7.49 12.65
N GLY A 187 -15.84 8.45 13.32
CA GLY A 187 -17.26 8.74 13.11
C GLY A 187 -17.58 9.27 11.71
N THR A 188 -16.64 9.97 11.09
CA THR A 188 -16.75 10.45 9.71
C THR A 188 -16.63 9.31 8.71
N THR A 189 -15.70 8.38 8.90
CA THR A 189 -15.55 7.22 7.99
C THR A 189 -16.72 6.24 8.14
N SER A 190 -17.14 5.95 9.38
CA SER A 190 -18.30 5.09 9.64
C SER A 190 -19.61 5.70 9.12
N ALA A 191 -19.70 7.03 9.02
CA ALA A 191 -20.83 7.73 8.39
C ALA A 191 -21.10 7.29 6.95
N TYR A 192 -20.04 6.87 6.25
CA TYR A 192 -20.11 6.38 4.87
C TYR A 192 -20.09 4.85 4.80
N GLY A 193 -20.17 4.15 5.94
CA GLY A 193 -20.00 2.70 6.02
C GLY A 193 -18.57 2.21 5.78
N ILE A 194 -17.57 3.11 5.80
CA ILE A 194 -16.17 2.75 5.59
C ILE A 194 -15.60 2.18 6.88
N GLN A 195 -15.10 0.96 6.81
CA GLN A 195 -14.40 0.30 7.90
C GLN A 195 -12.92 0.24 7.59
N TYR A 196 -12.07 0.33 8.62
CA TYR A 196 -10.66 0.02 8.46
C TYR A 196 -10.45 -1.50 8.41
N PRO A 197 -9.30 -1.96 7.87
CA PRO A 197 -8.88 -3.35 8.06
C PRO A 197 -8.89 -3.75 9.54
N LYS A 198 -8.98 -5.06 9.80
CA LYS A 198 -9.00 -5.60 11.17
C LYS A 198 -7.82 -5.05 11.98
N THR A 199 -8.09 -4.61 13.21
CA THR A 199 -7.14 -3.93 14.10
C THR A 199 -5.79 -4.63 14.20
N ASP A 200 -5.82 -5.96 14.30
CA ASP A 200 -4.66 -6.84 14.38
C ASP A 200 -3.70 -6.66 13.19
N PHE A 201 -4.23 -6.78 11.97
CA PHE A 201 -3.47 -6.52 10.77
C PHE A 201 -3.06 -5.05 10.66
N TRP A 202 -3.99 -4.13 10.95
CA TRP A 202 -3.80 -2.69 10.76
C TRP A 202 -2.68 -2.12 11.63
N ASN A 203 -2.57 -2.58 12.88
CA ASN A 203 -1.51 -2.16 13.80
C ASN A 203 -0.13 -2.63 13.31
N SER A 204 -0.01 -3.91 12.93
CA SER A 204 1.22 -4.45 12.34
C SER A 204 1.59 -3.71 11.06
N PHE A 205 0.60 -3.41 10.21
CA PHE A 205 0.77 -2.71 8.95
C PHE A 205 1.35 -1.30 9.18
N ILE A 206 0.74 -0.49 10.05
CA ILE A 206 1.23 0.87 10.33
C ILE A 206 2.64 0.84 10.94
N ALA A 207 2.90 -0.09 11.85
CA ALA A 207 4.17 -0.18 12.56
C ALA A 207 5.35 -0.60 11.67
N THR A 208 5.09 -1.12 10.47
CA THR A 208 6.12 -1.69 9.59
C THR A 208 6.18 -1.07 8.20
N ARG A 209 5.10 -0.48 7.69
CA ARG A 209 5.02 0.03 6.31
C ARG A 209 6.13 1.03 5.94
N ASP A 210 6.54 1.90 6.87
CA ASP A 210 7.57 2.91 6.61
C ASP A 210 8.97 2.28 6.44
N GLU A 211 9.26 1.22 7.19
CA GLU A 211 10.52 0.46 7.06
C GLU A 211 10.58 -0.31 5.74
N TYR A 212 9.42 -0.69 5.20
CA TYR A 212 9.31 -1.47 3.98
C TYR A 212 9.34 -0.64 2.69
N LYS A 213 9.32 0.69 2.77
CA LYS A 213 9.38 1.59 1.60
C LYS A 213 10.53 1.30 0.64
N LYS A 214 11.67 0.85 1.17
CA LYS A 214 12.86 0.48 0.39
C LYS A 214 12.72 -0.79 -0.47
N PHE A 215 11.67 -1.59 -0.24
CA PHE A 215 11.41 -2.81 -1.00
C PHE A 215 10.28 -2.61 -2.03
N PHE A 216 9.82 -1.38 -2.26
CA PHE A 216 8.83 -1.12 -3.30
C PHE A 216 9.38 -1.55 -4.65
N VAL A 217 8.54 -2.24 -5.41
CA VAL A 217 8.84 -2.67 -6.76
C VAL A 217 8.17 -1.69 -7.73
N ASP A 218 8.88 -1.29 -8.77
CA ASP A 218 8.28 -0.48 -9.83
C ASP A 218 7.29 -1.31 -10.63
N LEU A 219 6.00 -1.00 -10.47
CA LEU A 219 4.92 -1.57 -11.26
C LEU A 219 4.54 -0.59 -12.38
N PRO A 220 4.12 -1.09 -13.56
CA PRO A 220 3.65 -0.23 -14.63
C PRO A 220 2.45 0.57 -14.14
N LYS A 221 2.56 1.90 -14.18
CA LYS A 221 1.45 2.78 -13.85
C LYS A 221 0.35 2.61 -14.87
N GLN A 222 -0.86 2.31 -14.41
CA GLN A 222 -2.03 2.17 -15.26
C GLN A 222 -2.87 3.44 -15.20
N SER A 223 -3.40 3.87 -16.34
CA SER A 223 -4.36 4.97 -16.38
C SER A 223 -5.74 4.52 -15.91
N LYS A 224 -6.58 5.46 -15.45
CA LYS A 224 -7.99 5.19 -15.10
C LYS A 224 -8.73 4.49 -16.25
N ALA A 225 -8.45 4.88 -17.49
CA ALA A 225 -9.06 4.27 -18.68
C ALA A 225 -8.62 2.82 -18.87
N GLU A 226 -7.33 2.52 -18.68
CA GLU A 226 -6.80 1.15 -18.74
C GLU A 226 -7.40 0.26 -17.65
N LEU A 227 -7.52 0.76 -16.42
CA LEU A 227 -8.15 0.04 -15.32
C LEU A 227 -9.63 -0.26 -15.62
N LYS A 228 -10.38 0.70 -16.19
CA LYS A 228 -11.76 0.48 -16.64
C LYS A 228 -11.84 -0.60 -17.73
N GLN A 229 -10.92 -0.58 -18.71
CA GLN A 229 -10.88 -1.62 -19.75
C GLN A 229 -10.53 -3.00 -19.17
N GLU A 230 -9.60 -3.07 -18.22
CA GLU A 230 -9.22 -4.32 -17.54
C GLU A 230 -10.41 -4.91 -16.76
N LEU A 231 -11.19 -4.08 -16.07
CA LEU A 231 -12.43 -4.49 -15.41
C LEU A 231 -13.46 -5.05 -16.40
N ILE A 232 -13.67 -4.38 -17.54
CA ILE A 232 -14.59 -4.87 -18.57
C ILE A 232 -14.16 -6.25 -19.08
N LYS A 233 -12.87 -6.45 -19.34
CA LYS A 233 -12.32 -7.74 -19.78
C LYS A 233 -12.51 -8.83 -18.72
N LYS A 234 -12.31 -8.52 -17.43
CA LYS A 234 -12.49 -9.48 -16.34
C LYS A 234 -13.94 -9.92 -16.15
N HIS A 235 -14.91 -9.01 -16.33
CA HIS A 235 -16.33 -9.31 -16.12
C HIS A 235 -17.07 -9.75 -17.39
N HIS A 236 -16.57 -9.41 -18.58
CA HIS A 236 -17.16 -9.78 -19.86
C HIS A 236 -16.04 -10.15 -20.86
N PRO A 237 -15.53 -11.40 -20.83
CA PRO A 237 -14.49 -11.82 -21.76
C PRO A 237 -14.91 -11.68 -23.23
N GLU A 238 -16.22 -11.77 -23.53
CA GLU A 238 -16.81 -11.64 -24.87
C GLU A 238 -16.87 -10.20 -25.42
N LYS A 239 -16.71 -9.18 -24.58
CA LYS A 239 -16.69 -7.76 -25.00
C LYS A 239 -15.27 -7.21 -25.21
N SER A 240 -14.25 -8.07 -25.12
CA SER A 240 -12.93 -7.72 -25.63
C SER A 240 -13.02 -7.55 -27.15
N GLU A 241 -12.45 -6.47 -27.68
CA GLU A 241 -12.40 -6.24 -29.13
C GLU A 241 -12.05 -7.53 -29.87
N PRO A 242 -12.73 -7.87 -30.99
CA PRO A 242 -12.44 -9.10 -31.70
C PRO A 242 -10.94 -9.12 -31.96
N GLU A 243 -10.26 -10.15 -31.44
CA GLU A 243 -8.85 -10.40 -31.77
C GLU A 243 -8.69 -10.15 -33.25
N LYS A 244 -7.83 -9.19 -33.61
CA LYS A 244 -7.43 -9.01 -35.01
C LYS A 244 -6.83 -10.36 -35.41
N LYS A 245 -7.65 -11.23 -36.00
CA LYS A 245 -7.20 -12.41 -36.71
C LYS A 245 -6.26 -11.88 -37.77
N TYR A 246 -4.97 -11.95 -37.49
CA TYR A 246 -3.97 -11.75 -38.51
C TYR A 246 -4.21 -12.86 -39.53
N SER A 247 -4.93 -12.55 -40.59
CA SER A 247 -4.99 -13.43 -41.75
C SER A 247 -3.55 -13.52 -42.24
N ARG A 248 -2.93 -14.70 -42.12
CA ARG A 248 -1.62 -14.94 -42.72
C ARG A 248 -1.71 -14.49 -44.19
N LYS A 249 -0.83 -13.57 -44.61
CA LYS A 249 -0.79 -13.01 -45.97
C LYS A 249 -0.52 -14.05 -47.07
N TYR A 250 -0.31 -15.32 -46.70
CA TYR A 250 -0.06 -16.41 -47.62
C TYR A 250 -0.97 -17.58 -47.32
N ALA A 251 -1.79 -17.96 -48.30
CA ALA A 251 -2.50 -19.23 -48.29
C ALA A 251 -1.47 -20.36 -48.46
N LEU A 252 -1.44 -21.31 -47.52
CA LEU A 252 -0.76 -22.59 -47.67
C LEU A 252 -1.48 -23.43 -48.75
N LYS A 253 -1.35 -23.06 -50.03
CA LYS A 253 -1.86 -23.83 -51.18
C LYS A 253 -0.92 -23.78 -52.39
N LYS A 254 0.39 -23.92 -52.16
CA LYS A 254 1.32 -24.25 -53.25
C LYS A 254 2.22 -25.46 -52.99
N TYR A 255 2.52 -25.80 -51.74
CA TYR A 255 3.42 -26.93 -51.44
C TYR A 255 2.73 -28.32 -51.40
N GLN A 256 1.41 -28.40 -51.26
CA GLN A 256 0.71 -29.69 -51.21
C GLN A 256 0.28 -30.24 -52.58
N LYS A 257 0.43 -29.48 -53.68
CA LYS A 257 0.11 -29.96 -55.04
C LYS A 257 1.33 -30.46 -55.84
N GLN A 258 2.55 -30.24 -55.35
CA GLN A 258 3.78 -30.73 -55.99
C GLN A 258 4.31 -32.03 -55.38
N LEU A 259 3.78 -32.49 -54.25
CA LEU A 259 4.11 -33.79 -53.63
C LEU A 259 3.18 -34.94 -54.06
N LEU A 260 2.31 -34.70 -55.05
CA LEU A 260 1.38 -35.70 -55.63
C LEU A 260 1.59 -35.87 -57.15
N LYS A 261 2.73 -35.41 -57.67
CA LYS A 261 3.20 -35.69 -59.01
C LYS A 261 4.70 -35.98 -58.94
N ASP A 262 5.01 -37.17 -58.46
CA ASP A 262 6.05 -38.08 -58.97
C ASP A 262 5.69 -39.48 -58.48
#